data_AF-A0A941ZY32-F1
#
_entry.id   AF-A0A941ZY32-F1
#
_cell.length_a   1.000
_cell.length_b   1.000
_cell.length_c   1.000
_cell.angle_alpha   90.00
_cell.angle_beta   90.00
_cell.angle_gamma   90.00
#
_symmetry.space_group_name_H-M   'P 1'
#
loop_
_entity.id
_entity.type
_entity.pdbx_description
1 polymer ?
#
loop_
_entity_poly.entity_id
_entity_poly.type
_entity_poly.pdbx_seq_one_letter_code
_entity_poly.pdbx_strand_id
1 'polypeptide(L)' 'MKPTPIANSLLAALPHKDYQHLLQGLEQVTLTFGETIYEPLAPIHHVYFPNNSLA' A
#
# COMPACT_ATOMS: atom_id res chain seq x y z
N MET A 1 11.92 13.17 -17.63
CA MET A 1 11.67 11.79 -17.17
C MET A 1 10.20 11.71 -16.79
N LYS A 2 9.42 10.78 -17.34
CA LYS A 2 8.01 10.63 -16.94
C LYS A 2 7.99 10.01 -15.53
N PRO A 3 7.25 10.56 -14.56
CA PRO A 3 7.12 9.90 -13.26
C PRO A 3 6.51 8.52 -13.50
N THR A 4 7.11 7.49 -12.92
CA THR A 4 6.54 6.15 -12.89
C THR A 4 5.16 6.28 -12.25
N PRO A 5 4.09 5.78 -12.88
CA PRO A 5 2.76 5.89 -12.30
C PRO A 5 2.74 5.16 -10.95
N ILE A 6 2.19 5.81 -9.94
CA ILE A 6 1.93 5.18 -8.65
C ILE A 6 0.86 4.12 -8.90
N ALA A 7 1.22 2.84 -8.71
CA ALA A 7 0.35 1.71 -9.05
C ALA A 7 -0.98 1.74 -8.27
N ASN A 8 -0.93 2.21 -7.03
CA ASN A 8 -2.11 2.41 -6.21
C ASN A 8 -2.76 3.78 -6.47
N SER A 9 -3.95 3.80 -7.07
CA SER A 9 -4.68 5.03 -7.39
C SER A 9 -5.05 5.88 -6.18
N LEU A 10 -5.20 5.28 -4.99
CA LEU A 10 -5.46 6.04 -3.76
C LEU A 10 -4.23 6.84 -3.35
N LEU A 11 -3.03 6.22 -3.37
CA LEU A 11 -1.78 6.93 -3.14
C LEU A 11 -1.51 7.99 -4.21
N ALA A 12 -1.90 7.72 -5.47
CA ALA A 12 -1.75 8.65 -6.59
C ALA A 12 -2.62 9.91 -6.46
N ALA A 13 -3.75 9.82 -5.75
CA ALA A 13 -4.68 10.93 -5.55
C ALA A 13 -4.26 11.89 -4.42
N LEU A 14 -3.24 11.53 -3.64
CA LEU A 14 -2.80 12.34 -2.50
C LEU A 14 -2.04 13.59 -2.97
N PRO A 15 -2.16 14.72 -2.23
CA PRO A 15 -1.27 15.85 -2.41
C PRO A 15 0.19 15.43 -2.28
N HIS A 16 1.07 16.06 -3.06
CA HIS A 16 2.49 15.67 -3.13
C HIS A 16 3.17 15.59 -1.76
N LYS A 17 2.89 16.55 -0.87
CA LYS A 17 3.44 16.61 0.49
C LYS A 17 3.01 15.42 1.34
N ASP A 18 1.75 15.02 1.24
CA ASP A 18 1.20 13.91 2.03
C ASP A 18 1.74 12.58 1.51
N TYR A 19 1.83 12.43 0.19
CA TYR A 19 2.48 11.27 -0.43
C TYR A 19 3.94 11.14 0.02
N GLN A 20 4.71 12.23 0.01
CA GLN A 20 6.12 12.21 0.46
C GLN A 20 6.27 11.83 1.93
N HIS A 21 5.35 12.29 2.79
CA HIS A 21 5.37 11.94 4.20
C HIS A 21 5.08 10.44 4.41
N LEU A 22 4.06 9.90 3.72
CA LEU A 22 3.75 8.47 3.78
C LEU A 22 4.86 7.61 3.19
N LEU A 23 5.52 8.06 2.12
CA LEU A 23 6.56 7.31 1.43
C LEU A 23 7.73 6.92 2.36
N GLN A 24 7.98 7.67 3.43
CA GLN A 24 9.02 7.32 4.41
C GLN A 24 8.68 6.09 5.27
N GLY A 25 7.38 5.80 5.45
CA GLY A 25 6.89 4.65 6.22
C GLY A 25 6.30 3.54 5.36
N LEU A 26 6.30 3.70 4.03
CA LEU A 26 5.80 2.68 3.11
C LEU A 26 6.91 1.69 2.76
N GLU A 27 6.58 0.41 2.86
CA GLU A 27 7.42 -0.69 2.42
C GLU A 27 6.69 -1.50 1.36
N GLN A 28 7.42 -1.91 0.32
CA GLN A 28 6.87 -2.80 -0.70
C GLN A 28 6.90 -4.23 -0.17
N VAL A 29 5.71 -4.76 0.14
CA VAL A 29 5.52 -6.14 0.60
C VAL A 29 4.91 -6.98 -0.51
N THR A 30 5.32 -8.24 -0.59
CA THR A 30 4.68 -9.25 -1.44
C THR A 30 3.90 -10.19 -0.55
N LEU A 31 2.59 -10.24 -0.74
CA LEU A 31 1.71 -11.13 0.00
C LEU A 31 1.56 -12.45 -0.73
N THR A 32 1.58 -13.55 0.00
CA THR A 32 1.38 -14.88 -0.56
C THR A 32 -0.10 -15.23 -0.57
N PHE A 33 -0.57 -15.88 -1.63
CA PHE A 33 -1.95 -16.35 -1.68
C PHE A 33 -2.23 -17.35 -0.54
N GLY A 34 -3.33 -17.14 0.18
CA GLY A 34 -3.71 -17.94 1.35
C GLY A 34 -3.06 -17.47 2.66
N GLU A 35 -2.26 -16.39 2.65
CA GLU A 35 -1.69 -15.80 3.85
C GLU A 35 -2.73 -14.95 4.60
N THR A 36 -2.88 -15.21 5.90
CA THR A 36 -3.69 -14.37 6.79
C THR A 36 -2.90 -13.14 7.19
N ILE A 37 -3.19 -11.99 6.56
CA ILE A 37 -2.60 -10.69 6.93
C ILE A 37 -3.19 -10.09 8.21
N TYR A 38 -4.36 -10.59 8.62
CA TYR A 38 -5.05 -10.11 9.82
C TYR A 38 -5.98 -11.17 10.41
N GLU A 39 -5.84 -11.41 11.71
CA GLU A 39 -6.77 -12.26 12.44
C GLU A 39 -8.01 -11.47 12.86
N PRO A 40 -9.23 -12.04 12.73
CA PRO A 40 -10.43 -11.40 13.23
C PRO A 40 -10.28 -11.00 14.70
N LEU A 41 -10.71 -9.78 15.04
CA LEU A 41 -10.66 -9.22 16.41
C LEU A 41 -9.26 -8.96 16.98
N ALA A 42 -8.19 -9.17 16.21
CA ALA A 42 -6.86 -8.69 16.59
C ALA A 42 -6.81 -7.15 16.57
N PRO A 43 -5.69 -6.51 16.94
CA PRO A 43 -5.40 -5.09 16.67
C PRO A 43 -4.63 -4.87 15.35
N ILE A 44 -4.99 -3.83 14.56
CA ILE A 44 -4.37 -3.50 13.27
C ILE A 44 -3.03 -2.81 13.49
N HIS A 45 -1.94 -3.50 13.14
CA HIS A 45 -0.59 -2.94 13.23
C HIS A 45 -0.11 -2.30 11.92
N HIS A 46 -0.58 -2.80 10.77
CA HIS A 46 -0.14 -2.37 9.45
C HIS A 46 -1.33 -2.10 8.53
N VAL A 47 -1.19 -1.07 7.69
CA VAL A 47 -2.16 -0.73 6.64
C VAL A 47 -1.52 -1.05 5.29
N TYR A 48 -2.24 -1.79 4.46
CA TYR A 48 -1.75 -2.21 3.15
C TYR A 48 -2.42 -1.41 2.03
N PHE A 49 -1.64 -1.01 1.04
CA PHE A 49 -2.11 -0.37 -0.19
C PHE A 49 -1.90 -1.33 -1.35
N PRO A 50 -2.95 -2.01 -1.85
CA PRO A 50 -2.80 -2.99 -2.92
C PRO A 50 -2.29 -2.34 -4.19
N ASN A 51 -1.19 -2.86 -4.74
CA ASN A 51 -0.64 -2.41 -6.03
C ASN A 51 -1.12 -3.29 -7.20
N ASN A 52 -1.61 -4.49 -6.90
CA ASN A 52 -2.19 -5.44 -7.84
C ASN A 52 -3.27 -6.27 -7.13
N SER A 53 -4.06 -7.01 -7.90
CA SER A 53 -5.08 -7.93 -7.39
C SER A 53 -4.93 -9.29 -8.08
N LEU A 54 -5.39 -10.34 -7.41
CA LEU A 54 -5.63 -11.63 -8.05
C LEU A 54 -6.99 -11.57 -8.76
N ALA A 55 -7.06 -12.06 -9.98
CA ALA A 55 -8.29 -12.13 -10.79
C ALA A 55 -9.07 -13.42 -10.50
#